data_AF-A0A7Y2VNE7-F1
#
_entry.id   AF-A0A7Y2VNE7-F1
#
_cell.length_a   1.000
_cell.length_b   1.000
_cell.length_c   1.000
_cell.angle_alpha   90.00
_cell.angle_beta   90.00
_cell.angle_gamma   90.00
#
_symmetry.space_group_name_H-M   'P 1'
#
loop_
_entity.id
_entity.type
_entity.pdbx_description
1 polymer ?
#
loop_
_entity_poly.entity_id
_entity_poly.type
_entity_poly.pdbx_seq_one_letter_code
_entity_poly.pdbx_strand_id
1 'polypeptide(L)'
;MPIHEKSLIRPENLQVHEQLEVEGVDVSGHWSTFIESRVVSDYNENLEDEIGAMPGGEYIHRCWQCGSCTNACTVHALNPDFNPRYWIYLIRMGMESELLRDKEIIWQCVSCNKCTYACPRDVVPEGVMKATSHWLELKGHTPKSPSMIFDEIFSEQVIATGKIEDGYTIRQFFKRTGEKFPP
;
A
#
# COMPACT_ATOMS: atom_id res chain seq x y z
N MET A 1 -7.04 11.50 29.03
CA MET A 1 -7.84 12.76 28.92
C MET A 1 -7.67 13.23 27.49
N PRO A 2 -8.74 13.38 26.70
CA PRO A 2 -8.65 13.58 25.24
C PRO A 2 -7.70 14.69 24.79
N ILE A 3 -7.53 15.71 25.63
CA ILE A 3 -6.65 16.87 25.45
C ILE A 3 -5.17 16.49 25.41
N HIS A 4 -4.72 15.63 26.32
CA HIS A 4 -3.31 15.24 26.42
C HIS A 4 -2.93 14.16 25.40
N GLU A 5 -3.90 13.39 24.92
CA GLU A 5 -3.70 12.33 23.93
C GLU A 5 -3.89 12.81 22.49
N LYS A 6 -4.33 14.06 22.28
CA LYS A 6 -4.63 14.63 20.96
C LYS A 6 -3.47 14.47 19.97
N SER A 7 -2.23 14.59 20.42
CA SER A 7 -1.03 14.42 19.60
C SER A 7 -0.75 12.98 19.18
N LEU A 8 -1.33 12.01 19.89
CA LEU A 8 -1.18 10.57 19.62
C LEU A 8 -2.31 10.01 18.75
N ILE A 9 -3.31 10.84 18.45
CA ILE A 9 -4.52 10.45 17.72
C ILE A 9 -4.50 11.16 16.39
N ARG A 10 -4.85 10.43 15.33
CA ARG A 10 -4.93 11.02 13.99
C ARG A 10 -6.03 12.09 13.98
N PRO A 11 -5.81 13.24 13.31
CA PRO A 11 -6.79 14.33 13.28
C PRO A 11 -8.18 13.92 12.82
N GLU A 12 -8.26 12.99 11.87
CA GLU A 12 -9.51 12.43 11.35
C GLU A 12 -10.36 11.69 12.39
N ASN A 13 -9.74 11.16 13.46
CA ASN A 13 -10.44 10.45 14.54
C ASN A 13 -10.81 11.38 15.71
N LEU A 14 -10.67 12.69 15.53
CA LEU A 14 -10.97 13.71 16.53
C LEU A 14 -12.14 14.56 16.05
N GLN A 15 -13.27 14.46 16.73
CA GLN A 15 -14.40 15.36 16.52
C GLN A 15 -14.33 16.51 17.52
N VAL A 16 -14.34 17.73 17.02
CA VAL A 16 -14.35 18.95 17.84
C VAL A 16 -15.43 19.86 17.30
N HIS A 17 -16.26 20.41 18.18
CA HIS A 17 -17.31 21.34 17.81
C HIS A 17 -16.88 22.77 18.15
N GLU A 18 -16.77 23.63 17.14
CA GLU A 18 -16.42 25.04 17.33
C GLU A 18 -17.55 25.84 18.01
N GLN A 19 -18.79 25.40 17.86
CA GLN A 19 -19.97 25.95 18.55
C GLN A 19 -20.89 24.78 18.94
N LEU A 20 -21.12 24.61 20.24
CA LEU A 20 -22.00 23.58 20.77
C LEU A 20 -22.60 24.05 22.10
N GLU A 21 -23.92 24.10 22.18
CA GLU A 21 -24.66 24.44 23.39
C GLU A 21 -25.52 23.24 23.80
N VAL A 22 -25.38 22.80 25.05
CA VAL A 22 -26.14 21.68 25.61
C VAL A 22 -26.93 22.19 26.81
N GLU A 23 -28.25 22.13 26.73
CA GLU A 23 -29.16 22.56 27.81
C GLU A 23 -28.92 23.99 28.35
N GLY A 24 -28.50 24.91 27.48
CA GLY A 24 -28.21 26.30 27.87
C GLY A 24 -26.76 26.54 28.32
N VAL A 25 -25.90 25.53 28.23
CA VAL A 25 -24.48 25.61 28.60
C VAL A 25 -23.60 25.50 27.35
N ASP A 26 -22.78 26.53 27.11
CA ASP A 26 -21.78 26.51 26.04
C ASP A 26 -20.67 25.51 26.38
N VAL A 27 -20.56 24.48 25.55
CA VAL A 27 -19.54 23.42 25.63
C VAL A 27 -18.62 23.44 24.39
N SER A 28 -18.55 24.57 23.68
CA SER A 28 -17.72 24.75 22.51
C SER A 28 -16.21 24.61 22.78
N GLY A 29 -15.47 24.29 21.71
CA GLY A 29 -14.01 24.24 21.73
C GLY A 29 -13.46 22.94 22.31
N HIS A 30 -12.32 23.01 22.99
CA HIS A 30 -11.52 21.83 23.33
C HIS A 30 -12.27 20.83 24.24
N TRP A 31 -13.20 21.30 25.07
CA TRP A 31 -13.98 20.47 25.98
C TRP A 31 -14.95 19.51 25.26
N SER A 32 -15.31 19.84 24.01
CA SER A 32 -16.11 18.99 23.11
C SER A 32 -15.29 17.99 22.28
N THR A 33 -13.99 17.82 22.58
CA THR A 33 -13.14 16.90 21.81
C THR A 33 -13.52 15.45 22.11
N PHE A 34 -14.18 14.80 21.16
CA PHE A 34 -14.46 13.37 21.19
C PHE A 34 -13.45 12.61 20.35
N ILE A 35 -13.04 11.46 20.87
CA ILE A 35 -12.16 10.51 20.17
C ILE A 35 -13.07 9.43 19.59
N GLU A 36 -13.02 9.25 18.28
CA GLU A 36 -13.75 8.16 17.63
C GLU A 36 -13.23 6.79 18.06
N SER A 37 -14.09 5.77 17.94
CA SER A 37 -13.72 4.41 18.33
C SER A 37 -12.53 3.91 17.52
N ARG A 38 -11.46 3.51 18.21
CA ARG A 38 -10.24 2.93 17.59
C ARG A 38 -10.36 1.42 17.34
N VAL A 39 -11.58 0.90 17.31
CA VAL A 39 -11.80 -0.52 17.09
C VAL A 39 -11.53 -0.79 15.61
N VAL A 40 -10.47 -1.55 15.35
CA VAL A 40 -10.20 -2.08 14.01
C VAL A 40 -11.18 -3.24 13.82
N SER A 41 -12.11 -3.08 12.88
CA SER A 41 -13.17 -4.06 12.60
C SER A 41 -13.03 -4.70 11.22
N ASP A 42 -12.06 -4.24 10.44
CA ASP A 42 -11.88 -4.50 9.02
C ASP A 42 -10.62 -5.33 8.74
N TYR A 43 -10.43 -6.37 9.54
CA TYR A 43 -9.34 -7.33 9.34
C TYR A 43 -9.61 -8.19 8.09
N ASN A 44 -8.67 -8.18 7.16
CA ASN A 44 -8.58 -9.18 6.10
C ASN A 44 -7.67 -10.31 6.58
N GLU A 45 -8.27 -11.37 7.10
CA GLU A 45 -7.55 -12.56 7.62
C GLU A 45 -6.72 -13.27 6.54
N ASN A 46 -7.06 -13.10 5.26
CA ASN A 46 -6.36 -13.74 4.14
C ASN A 46 -5.23 -12.87 3.58
N LEU A 47 -5.01 -11.65 4.08
CA LEU A 47 -4.08 -10.70 3.46
C LEU A 47 -2.63 -11.22 3.41
N GLU A 48 -2.17 -11.88 4.48
CA GLU A 48 -0.84 -12.52 4.51
C GLU A 48 -0.73 -13.62 3.46
N ASP A 49 -1.76 -14.46 3.31
CA ASP A 49 -1.77 -15.57 2.36
C ASP A 49 -1.88 -15.10 0.91
N GLU A 50 -2.70 -14.08 0.65
CA GLU A 50 -2.86 -13.48 -0.68
C GLU A 50 -1.55 -12.88 -1.19
N ILE A 51 -0.83 -12.14 -0.35
CA ILE A 51 0.49 -11.57 -0.70
C ILE A 51 1.57 -12.64 -0.69
N GLY A 52 1.50 -13.61 0.23
CA GLY A 52 2.41 -14.74 0.33
C GLY A 52 2.37 -15.69 -0.87
N ALA A 53 1.23 -15.75 -1.57
CA ALA A 53 1.08 -16.50 -2.82
C ALA A 53 1.70 -15.81 -4.04
N MET A 54 2.08 -14.54 -3.93
CA MET A 54 2.70 -13.79 -5.03
C MET A 54 4.22 -13.96 -5.06
N PRO A 55 4.85 -13.87 -6.26
CA PRO A 55 6.30 -13.96 -6.37
C PRO A 55 7.02 -12.95 -5.48
N GLY A 56 7.93 -13.44 -4.63
CA GLY A 56 8.70 -12.63 -3.68
C GLY A 56 8.02 -12.41 -2.32
N GLY A 57 6.76 -12.83 -2.14
CA GLY A 57 6.01 -12.73 -0.88
C GLY A 57 6.09 -13.98 0.00
N GLU A 58 6.66 -15.09 -0.49
CA GLU A 58 6.52 -16.45 0.05
C GLU A 58 6.99 -16.58 1.51
N TYR A 59 7.96 -15.75 1.90
CA TYR A 59 8.62 -15.81 3.19
C TYR A 59 8.22 -14.69 4.16
N ILE A 60 7.13 -13.98 3.87
CA ILE A 60 6.64 -12.88 4.71
C ILE A 60 6.39 -13.31 6.17
N HIS A 61 5.88 -14.52 6.38
CA HIS A 61 5.60 -15.13 7.68
C HIS A 61 6.83 -15.23 8.61
N ARG A 62 8.05 -15.16 8.06
CA ARG A 62 9.30 -15.24 8.82
C ARG A 62 9.66 -13.93 9.52
N CYS A 63 9.00 -12.83 9.18
CA CYS A 63 9.33 -11.50 9.68
C CYS A 63 9.01 -11.35 11.17
N TRP A 64 10.02 -11.02 11.97
CA TRP A 64 9.91 -10.73 13.41
C TRP A 64 10.10 -9.25 13.77
N GLN A 65 9.94 -8.34 12.80
CA GLN A 65 9.89 -6.90 13.04
C GLN A 65 11.20 -6.23 13.55
N CYS A 66 12.39 -6.76 13.22
CA CYS A 66 13.67 -6.19 13.67
C CYS A 66 14.06 -4.83 13.04
N GLY A 67 13.48 -4.45 11.90
CA GLY A 67 13.70 -3.15 11.25
C GLY A 67 14.99 -2.97 10.44
N SER A 68 15.76 -4.03 10.24
CA SER A 68 16.96 -4.00 9.38
C SER A 68 16.65 -3.54 7.95
N CYS A 69 15.47 -3.91 7.42
CA CYS A 69 15.02 -3.50 6.09
C CYS A 69 14.79 -1.99 5.98
N THR A 70 14.15 -1.37 6.97
CA THR A 70 13.89 0.07 7.02
C THR A 70 15.20 0.86 7.13
N ASN A 71 16.13 0.42 7.99
CA ASN A 71 17.43 1.07 8.15
C ASN A 71 18.31 0.97 6.89
N ALA A 72 18.21 -0.12 6.14
CA ALA A 72 18.96 -0.31 4.90
C ALA A 72 18.34 0.42 3.68
N CYS A 73 17.10 0.90 3.80
CA CYS A 73 16.35 1.45 2.70
C CYS A 73 16.81 2.87 2.34
N THR A 74 17.20 3.07 1.09
CA THR A 74 17.59 4.39 0.57
C THR A 74 16.39 5.33 0.38
N VAL A 75 15.20 4.77 0.15
CA VAL A 75 13.96 5.57 0.01
C VAL A 75 13.52 6.07 1.38
N HIS A 76 13.58 5.23 2.42
CA HIS A 76 13.28 5.63 3.80
C HIS A 76 14.15 6.81 4.26
N ALA A 77 15.43 6.83 3.86
CA ALA A 77 16.33 7.93 4.19
C ALA A 77 15.92 9.28 3.59
N LEU A 78 15.17 9.28 2.48
CA LEU A 78 14.64 10.49 1.84
C LEU A 78 13.20 10.80 2.28
N ASN A 79 12.40 9.76 2.47
CA ASN A 79 11.02 9.82 2.89
C ASN A 79 10.81 8.88 4.09
N PRO A 80 10.78 9.39 5.34
CA PRO A 80 10.58 8.59 6.54
C PRO A 80 9.27 7.77 6.56
N ASP A 81 8.26 8.20 5.80
CA ASP A 81 6.99 7.49 5.67
C ASP A 81 7.14 6.18 4.87
N PHE A 82 8.17 6.07 4.02
CA PHE A 82 8.48 4.83 3.32
C PHE A 82 9.06 3.81 4.31
N ASN A 83 8.22 2.93 4.87
CA ASN A 83 8.61 2.02 5.93
C ASN A 83 8.20 0.56 5.62
N PRO A 84 9.08 -0.22 4.96
CA PRO A 84 8.75 -1.60 4.57
C PRO A 84 8.48 -2.51 5.77
N ARG A 85 9.11 -2.25 6.92
CA ARG A 85 8.82 -3.00 8.16
C ARG A 85 7.35 -2.83 8.57
N TYR A 86 6.84 -1.60 8.50
CA TYR A 86 5.48 -1.27 8.92
C TYR A 86 4.44 -1.93 8.00
N TRP A 87 4.63 -1.88 6.69
CA TRP A 87 3.70 -2.54 5.77
C TRP A 87 3.72 -4.06 5.90
N ILE A 88 4.89 -4.68 6.09
CA ILE A 88 4.96 -6.12 6.43
C ILE A 88 4.16 -6.41 7.72
N TYR A 89 4.23 -5.55 8.73
CA TYR A 89 3.41 -5.72 9.93
C TYR A 89 1.91 -5.66 9.61
N LEU A 90 1.45 -4.65 8.86
CA LEU A 90 0.04 -4.50 8.49
C LEU A 90 -0.48 -5.70 7.72
N ILE A 91 0.30 -6.19 6.75
CA ILE A 91 -0.05 -7.37 5.94
C ILE A 91 -0.25 -8.59 6.84
N ARG A 92 0.70 -8.86 7.74
CA ARG A 92 0.64 -10.00 8.66
C ARG A 92 -0.48 -9.91 9.69
N MET A 93 -0.90 -8.69 10.02
CA MET A 93 -2.02 -8.45 10.93
C MET A 93 -3.37 -8.38 10.22
N GLY A 94 -3.41 -8.44 8.89
CA GLY A 94 -4.64 -8.28 8.11
C GLY A 94 -5.21 -6.85 8.10
N MET A 95 -4.40 -5.83 8.40
CA MET A 95 -4.84 -4.44 8.51
C MET A 95 -4.88 -3.75 7.14
N GLU A 96 -5.85 -4.14 6.31
CA GLU A 96 -5.94 -3.72 4.92
C GLU A 96 -6.17 -2.21 4.76
N SER A 97 -7.14 -1.62 5.47
CA SER A 97 -7.43 -0.19 5.32
C SER A 97 -6.25 0.70 5.65
N GLU A 98 -5.46 0.33 6.66
CA GLU A 98 -4.24 1.04 7.04
C GLU A 98 -3.15 0.87 5.97
N LEU A 99 -3.06 -0.29 5.32
CA LEU A 99 -2.14 -0.50 4.21
C LEU A 99 -2.52 0.37 3.00
N LEU A 100 -3.82 0.49 2.71
CA LEU A 100 -4.34 1.27 1.59
C LEU A 100 -4.10 2.78 1.71
N ARG A 101 -3.90 3.29 2.93
CA ARG A 101 -3.55 4.70 3.16
C ARG A 101 -2.20 5.06 2.56
N ASP A 102 -1.27 4.11 2.58
CA ASP A 102 0.10 4.30 2.09
C ASP A 102 0.31 3.80 0.66
N LYS A 103 -0.78 3.47 -0.07
CA LYS A 103 -0.69 2.85 -1.40
C LYS A 103 0.17 3.65 -2.39
N GLU A 104 0.13 4.98 -2.35
CA GLU A 104 0.92 5.86 -3.23
C GLU A 104 2.42 5.88 -2.87
N ILE A 105 2.75 5.55 -1.63
CA ILE A 105 4.13 5.52 -1.12
C ILE A 105 4.77 4.16 -1.40
N ILE A 106 4.00 3.07 -1.30
CA ILE A 106 4.44 1.68 -1.53
C ILE A 106 5.12 1.52 -2.91
N TRP A 107 4.60 2.19 -3.95
CA TRP A 107 5.15 2.19 -5.32
C TRP A 107 6.54 2.80 -5.47
N GLN A 108 6.99 3.58 -4.49
CA GLN A 108 8.29 4.25 -4.55
C GLN A 108 9.47 3.28 -4.35
N CYS A 109 9.20 1.99 -4.12
CA CYS A 109 10.25 0.96 -4.04
C CYS A 109 11.04 0.85 -5.35
N VAL A 110 12.32 1.24 -5.30
CA VAL A 110 13.24 1.20 -6.45
C VAL A 110 13.91 -0.16 -6.68
N SER A 111 13.49 -1.22 -5.98
CA SER A 111 13.97 -2.60 -6.20
C SER A 111 15.49 -2.79 -6.04
N CYS A 112 16.13 -1.97 -5.20
CA CYS A 112 17.60 -1.99 -5.05
C CYS A 112 18.14 -3.19 -4.24
N ASN A 113 17.26 -4.03 -3.70
CA ASN A 113 17.57 -5.27 -2.97
C ASN A 113 18.43 -5.15 -1.70
N LYS A 114 18.79 -3.93 -1.25
CA LYS A 114 19.54 -3.72 0.00
C LYS A 114 18.84 -4.31 1.23
N CYS A 115 17.53 -4.15 1.33
CA CYS A 115 16.72 -4.70 2.42
C CYS A 115 16.67 -6.24 2.40
N THR A 116 16.75 -6.86 1.22
CA THR A 116 16.86 -8.32 1.04
C THR A 116 18.16 -8.82 1.66
N TYR A 117 19.30 -8.24 1.29
CA TYR A 117 20.61 -8.64 1.85
C TYR A 117 20.74 -8.33 3.34
N ALA A 118 20.08 -7.29 3.84
CA ALA A 118 20.12 -6.92 5.25
C ALA A 118 19.21 -7.79 6.14
N CYS A 119 18.32 -8.60 5.57
CA CYS A 119 17.33 -9.35 6.34
C CYS A 119 17.95 -10.60 6.98
N PRO A 120 17.95 -10.75 8.32
CA PRO A 120 18.52 -11.92 8.99
C PRO A 120 17.62 -13.17 8.96
N ARG A 121 16.43 -13.06 8.33
CA ARG A 121 15.38 -14.10 8.32
C ARG A 121 14.97 -14.52 6.91
N ASP A 122 15.67 -14.02 5.89
CA ASP A 122 15.40 -14.32 4.48
C ASP A 122 13.94 -14.09 4.08
N VAL A 123 13.35 -12.98 4.57
CA VAL A 123 11.97 -12.57 4.24
C VAL A 123 11.87 -12.05 2.81
N VAL A 124 12.99 -11.59 2.24
CA VAL A 124 13.04 -10.90 0.93
C VAL A 124 12.12 -9.66 0.91
N PRO A 125 12.35 -8.62 1.76
CA PRO A 125 11.45 -7.48 1.86
C PRO A 125 11.23 -6.73 0.55
N GLU A 126 12.20 -6.71 -0.36
CA GLU A 126 12.03 -6.12 -1.69
C GLU A 126 10.95 -6.87 -2.49
N GLY A 127 10.98 -8.21 -2.47
CA GLY A 127 9.97 -9.06 -3.08
C GLY A 127 8.59 -8.83 -2.47
N VAL A 128 8.50 -8.72 -1.14
CA VAL A 128 7.24 -8.40 -0.47
C VAL A 128 6.68 -7.05 -0.91
N MET A 129 7.53 -6.04 -1.11
CA MET A 129 7.08 -4.74 -1.64
C MET A 129 6.48 -4.87 -3.05
N LYS A 130 7.11 -5.65 -3.93
CA LYS A 130 6.59 -5.90 -5.29
C LYS A 130 5.31 -6.73 -5.28
N ALA A 131 5.25 -7.77 -4.46
CA ALA A 131 4.04 -8.54 -4.23
C ALA A 131 2.89 -7.64 -3.75
N THR A 132 3.15 -6.74 -2.80
CA THR A 132 2.15 -5.78 -2.30
C THR A 132 1.68 -4.82 -3.39
N SER A 133 2.60 -4.29 -4.19
CA SER A 133 2.28 -3.46 -5.37
C SER A 133 1.36 -4.19 -6.35
N HIS A 134 1.69 -5.42 -6.74
CA HIS A 134 0.84 -6.21 -7.63
C HIS A 134 -0.51 -6.55 -6.99
N TRP A 135 -0.54 -6.83 -5.69
CA TRP A 135 -1.78 -7.05 -4.95
C TRP A 135 -2.71 -5.84 -5.01
N LEU A 136 -2.17 -4.62 -4.84
CA LEU A 136 -2.93 -3.38 -4.99
C LEU A 136 -3.52 -3.20 -6.39
N GLU A 137 -2.77 -3.55 -7.44
CA GLU A 137 -3.23 -3.53 -8.83
C GLU A 137 -4.36 -4.54 -9.07
N LEU A 138 -4.16 -5.79 -8.65
CA LEU A 138 -5.12 -6.88 -8.87
C LEU A 138 -6.46 -6.64 -8.16
N LYS A 139 -6.41 -6.03 -6.97
CA LYS A 139 -7.62 -5.66 -6.22
C LYS A 139 -8.26 -4.35 -6.71
N GLY A 140 -7.62 -3.64 -7.65
CA GLY A 140 -8.14 -2.41 -8.24
C GLY A 140 -8.02 -1.18 -7.33
N HIS A 141 -7.07 -1.19 -6.38
CA HIS A 141 -6.84 -0.04 -5.50
C HIS A 141 -6.04 1.09 -6.18
N THR A 142 -5.40 0.80 -7.31
CA THR A 142 -4.66 1.75 -8.14
C THR A 142 -5.32 1.92 -9.51
N PRO A 143 -5.27 3.13 -10.09
CA PRO A 143 -5.72 3.33 -11.47
C PRO A 143 -4.78 2.60 -12.44
N LYS A 144 -5.33 2.09 -13.55
CA LYS A 144 -4.52 1.43 -14.57
C LYS A 144 -3.53 2.41 -15.21
N SER A 145 -2.24 2.14 -15.06
CA SER A 145 -1.19 2.87 -15.75
C SER A 145 -1.06 2.40 -17.21
N PRO A 146 -0.45 3.20 -18.11
CA PRO A 146 -0.15 2.75 -19.47
C PRO A 146 0.68 1.45 -19.49
N SER A 147 1.61 1.29 -18.54
CA SER A 147 2.40 0.06 -18.41
C SER A 147 1.51 -1.15 -18.11
N MET A 148 0.52 -1.02 -17.23
CA MET A 148 -0.43 -2.11 -16.96
C MET A 148 -1.27 -2.45 -18.20
N ILE A 149 -1.71 -1.44 -18.96
CA ILE A 149 -2.46 -1.65 -20.20
C ILE A 149 -1.60 -2.43 -21.22
N PHE A 150 -0.32 -2.08 -21.33
CA PHE A 150 0.62 -2.79 -22.18
C PHE A 150 0.79 -4.25 -21.74
N ASP A 151 1.03 -4.49 -20.44
CA ASP A 151 1.22 -5.83 -19.88
C ASP A 151 0.00 -6.73 -20.09
N GLU A 152 -1.22 -6.19 -19.95
CA GLU A 152 -2.46 -6.93 -20.25
C GLU A 152 -2.52 -7.37 -21.71
N ILE A 153 -2.30 -6.44 -22.65
CA ILE A 153 -2.32 -6.75 -24.10
C ILE A 153 -1.26 -7.78 -24.45
N PHE A 154 -0.05 -7.58 -23.94
CA PHE A 154 1.08 -8.46 -24.17
C PHE A 154 0.77 -9.87 -23.65
N SER A 155 0.31 -9.98 -22.40
CA SER A 155 0.02 -11.25 -21.75
C SER A 155 -1.16 -11.98 -22.41
N GLU A 156 -2.24 -11.27 -22.75
CA GLU A 156 -3.40 -11.83 -23.47
C GLU A 156 -2.98 -12.51 -24.77
N GLN A 157 -2.13 -11.84 -25.56
CA GLN A 157 -1.65 -12.37 -26.83
C GLN A 157 -0.76 -13.61 -26.64
N VAL A 158 0.20 -13.55 -25.71
CA VAL A 158 1.12 -14.67 -25.43
C VAL A 158 0.35 -15.89 -24.95
N ILE A 159 -0.61 -15.71 -24.04
CA ILE A 159 -1.43 -16.81 -23.51
C ILE A 159 -2.33 -17.41 -24.59
N ALA A 160 -2.94 -16.58 -25.44
CA ALA A 160 -3.88 -17.05 -26.46
C ALA A 160 -3.20 -17.73 -27.65
N THR A 161 -2.01 -17.27 -28.06
CA THR A 161 -1.38 -17.67 -29.33
C THR A 161 -0.02 -18.34 -29.17
N GLY A 162 0.63 -18.20 -28.01
CA GLY A 162 2.01 -18.61 -27.78
C GLY A 162 3.04 -17.80 -28.58
N LYS A 163 2.65 -16.70 -29.21
CA LYS A 163 3.50 -15.85 -30.06
C LYS A 163 3.32 -14.38 -29.69
N ILE A 164 4.33 -13.57 -30.01
CA ILE A 164 4.28 -12.12 -29.85
C ILE A 164 4.26 -11.50 -31.25
N GLU A 165 3.21 -10.75 -31.55
CA GLU A 165 3.12 -9.89 -32.72
C GLU A 165 3.17 -8.43 -32.26
N ASP A 166 4.32 -7.78 -32.47
CA ASP A 166 4.55 -6.41 -32.02
C ASP A 166 3.53 -5.44 -32.64
N GLY A 167 3.20 -5.62 -33.92
CA GLY A 167 2.22 -4.80 -34.62
C GLY A 167 0.81 -4.89 -34.01
N TYR A 168 0.40 -6.07 -33.55
CA TYR A 168 -0.86 -6.24 -32.82
C TYR A 168 -0.80 -5.55 -31.46
N THR A 169 0.27 -5.83 -30.70
CA THR A 169 0.50 -5.31 -29.34
C THR A 169 0.46 -3.78 -29.32
N ILE A 170 1.26 -3.14 -30.18
CA ILE A 170 1.35 -1.69 -30.28
C ILE A 170 0.01 -1.08 -30.73
N ARG A 171 -0.66 -1.69 -31.73
CA ARG A 171 -1.95 -1.18 -32.21
C ARG A 171 -3.04 -1.26 -31.14
N GLN A 172 -3.10 -2.35 -30.37
CA GLN A 172 -4.04 -2.45 -29.26
C GLN A 172 -3.67 -1.49 -28.13
N PHE A 173 -2.38 -1.26 -27.87
CA PHE A 173 -1.92 -0.34 -26.85
C PHE A 173 -2.43 1.07 -27.13
N PHE A 174 -2.12 1.63 -28.30
CA PHE A 174 -2.61 2.95 -28.72
C PHE A 174 -4.15 3.02 -28.70
N LYS A 175 -4.83 1.93 -29.09
CA LYS A 175 -6.30 1.87 -29.05
C LYS A 175 -6.85 1.93 -27.61
N ARG A 176 -6.23 1.23 -26.65
CA ARG A 176 -6.66 1.18 -25.25
C ARG A 176 -6.26 2.43 -24.47
N THR A 177 -5.12 3.05 -24.78
CA THR A 177 -4.68 4.31 -24.17
C THR A 177 -5.34 5.54 -24.77
N GLY A 178 -5.93 5.41 -25.98
CA GLY A 178 -6.53 6.54 -26.70
C GLY A 178 -5.49 7.46 -27.37
N GLU A 179 -4.22 7.07 -27.34
CA GLU A 179 -3.14 7.80 -28.00
C GLU A 179 -3.16 7.58 -29.52
N LYS A 180 -2.73 8.58 -30.29
CA LYS A 180 -2.68 8.47 -31.75
C LYS A 180 -1.47 7.62 -32.16
N PHE A 181 -1.69 6.68 -33.07
CA PHE A 181 -0.61 5.92 -33.69
C PHE A 181 0.34 6.91 -34.42
N PRO A 182 1.66 6.86 -34.18
CA PRO A 182 2.61 7.73 -34.85
C PRO A 182 2.59 7.49 -36.38
N PRO A 183 2.88 8.53 -37.19
CA PRO A 183 2.82 8.45 -38.66
C PRO A 183 3.81 7.45 -39.26
#